data_AF-A0A7W0ZTG0-F1
#
_entry.id   AF-A0A7W0ZTG0-F1
#
_cell.length_a   1.000
_cell.length_b   1.000
_cell.length_c   1.000
_cell.angle_alpha   90.00
_cell.angle_beta   90.00
_cell.angle_gamma   90.00
#
_symmetry.space_group_name_H-M   'P 1'
#
loop_
_entity.id
_entity.type
_entity.pdbx_description
1 polymer ?
#
loop_
_entity_poly.entity_id
_entity_poly.type
_entity_poly.pdbx_seq_one_letter_code
_entity_poly.pdbx_strand_id
1 'polypeptide(L)'
;MAKPKKEILQLDGHEVTVSNPEKIYFPNAAVTKLELVQYYLAVADGAIRGVARRPMILKRFVNGVEAEPFYQKRAPEKRPEWLDIATFTFPSGRHADELVVNNRAQLVYVVN
;
A
#
# COMPACT_ATOMS: atom_id res chain seq x y z
N MET A 1 14.52 23.84 -3.99
CA MET A 1 13.68 22.73 -4.49
C MET A 1 12.32 22.84 -3.83
N ALA A 2 11.23 22.83 -4.59
CA ALA A 2 9.88 22.88 -4.03
C ALA A 2 9.65 21.68 -3.10
N LYS A 3 8.97 21.87 -1.96
CA LYS A 3 8.58 20.75 -1.09
C LYS A 3 7.75 19.76 -1.93
N PRO A 4 8.03 18.44 -1.85
CA PRO A 4 7.22 17.47 -2.55
C PRO A 4 5.78 17.60 -2.05
N LYS A 5 4.85 17.75 -2.99
CA LYS A 5 3.42 17.80 -2.69
C LYS A 5 3.02 16.52 -1.97
N LYS A 6 2.17 16.65 -0.95
CA LYS A 6 1.61 15.54 -0.19
C LYS A 6 0.10 15.71 -0.18
N GLU A 7 -0.62 14.60 -0.28
CA GLU A 7 -2.07 14.56 -0.10
C GLU A 7 -2.34 13.78 1.19
N ILE A 8 -3.21 14.29 2.05
CA ILE A 8 -3.55 13.67 3.33
C ILE A 8 -5.00 13.20 3.27
N LEU A 9 -5.22 11.91 3.47
CA LEU A 9 -6.55 11.29 3.44
C LEU A 9 -6.93 10.83 4.84
N GLN A 10 -8.16 11.12 5.26
CA GLN A 10 -8.75 10.61 6.51
C GLN A 10 -9.61 9.38 6.17
N LEU A 11 -9.15 8.20 6.56
CA LEU A 11 -9.75 6.92 6.19
C LEU A 11 -9.87 6.04 7.43
N ASP A 12 -11.07 5.54 7.73
CA ASP A 12 -11.33 4.62 8.84
C ASP A 12 -10.79 5.11 10.20
N GLY A 13 -10.79 6.42 10.44
CA GLY A 13 -10.24 7.03 11.66
C GLY A 13 -8.72 7.20 11.67
N HIS A 14 -8.05 7.01 10.53
CA HIS A 14 -6.60 7.13 10.38
C HIS A 14 -6.22 8.16 9.32
N GLU A 15 -5.15 8.90 9.61
CA GLU A 15 -4.52 9.79 8.65
C GLU A 15 -3.52 9.01 7.78
N VAL A 16 -3.73 9.03 6.46
CA VAL A 16 -2.84 8.39 5.49
C VAL A 16 -2.25 9.44 4.56
N THR A 17 -0.93 9.60 4.59
CA THR A 17 -0.21 10.53 3.71
C THR A 17 0.18 9.85 2.39
N VAL A 18 -0.38 10.32 1.28
CA VAL A 18 0.06 9.96 -0.08
C VAL A 18 1.21 10.87 -0.48
N SER A 19 2.36 10.26 -0.76
CA SER A 19 3.58 10.99 -1.13
C SER A 19 3.77 11.03 -2.64
N ASN A 20 4.23 12.17 -3.19
CA ASN A 20 4.39 12.36 -4.63
C ASN A 20 3.12 12.01 -5.43
N PRO A 21 1.97 12.64 -5.11
CA PRO A 21 0.66 12.29 -5.67
C PRO A 21 0.63 12.42 -7.19
N GLU A 22 1.39 13.37 -7.75
CA GLU A 22 1.46 13.67 -9.18
C GLU A 22 2.43 12.78 -9.96
N LYS A 23 3.14 11.84 -9.29
CA LYS A 23 4.04 10.92 -9.98
C LYS A 23 3.25 10.02 -10.92
N ILE A 24 3.60 10.02 -12.20
CA ILE A 24 3.00 9.14 -13.22
C ILE A 24 3.47 7.70 -12.98
N TYR A 25 2.51 6.79 -12.80
CA TYR A 25 2.77 5.36 -12.66
C TYR A 25 2.47 4.59 -13.95
N PHE A 26 1.49 5.03 -14.73
CA PHE A 26 1.15 4.45 -16.04
C PHE A 26 1.29 5.51 -17.14
N PRO A 27 2.47 5.62 -17.78
CA PRO A 27 2.73 6.67 -18.78
C PRO A 27 1.74 6.66 -19.94
N ASN A 28 1.43 5.49 -20.49
CA ASN A 28 0.54 5.35 -21.65
C ASN A 28 -0.91 5.78 -21.37
N ALA A 29 -1.35 5.73 -20.11
CA ALA A 29 -2.69 6.15 -19.69
C ALA A 29 -2.67 7.51 -18.96
N ALA A 30 -1.50 8.14 -18.83
CA ALA A 30 -1.27 9.34 -18.04
C ALA A 30 -1.77 9.26 -16.58
N VAL A 31 -1.80 8.06 -15.98
CA VAL A 31 -2.33 7.85 -14.61
C VAL A 31 -1.26 8.14 -13.57
N THR A 32 -1.58 9.05 -12.66
CA THR A 32 -0.79 9.45 -11.50
C THR A 32 -0.99 8.51 -10.31
N LYS A 33 -0.11 8.60 -9.30
CA LYS A 33 -0.24 7.85 -8.06
C LYS A 33 -1.55 8.17 -7.34
N LEU A 34 -1.93 9.44 -7.26
CA LEU A 34 -3.17 9.82 -6.58
C LEU A 34 -4.39 9.23 -7.28
N GLU A 35 -4.42 9.21 -8.61
CA GLU A 35 -5.51 8.58 -9.36
C GLU A 35 -5.57 7.06 -9.13
N LEU A 36 -4.41 6.38 -9.02
CA LEU A 36 -4.37 4.96 -8.65
C LEU A 36 -4.93 4.73 -7.24
N VAL A 37 -4.59 5.59 -6.28
CA VAL A 37 -5.16 5.56 -4.92
C VAL A 37 -6.69 5.76 -4.97
N GLN A 38 -7.17 6.75 -5.72
CA GLN A 38 -8.60 7.03 -5.86
C GLN A 38 -9.35 5.89 -6.53
N TYR A 39 -8.74 5.22 -7.52
CA TYR A 39 -9.30 4.01 -8.13
C TYR A 39 -9.50 2.91 -7.09
N TYR A 40 -8.47 2.60 -6.29
CA TYR A 40 -8.59 1.57 -5.25
C TYR A 40 -9.59 1.94 -4.17
N LEU A 41 -9.74 3.23 -3.84
CA LEU A 41 -10.81 3.70 -2.94
C LEU A 41 -12.20 3.49 -3.55
N ALA A 42 -12.39 3.78 -4.84
CA ALA A 42 -13.66 3.59 -5.52
C ALA A 42 -14.12 2.12 -5.56
N VAL A 43 -13.16 1.17 -5.62
CA VAL A 43 -13.44 -0.28 -5.61
C VAL A 43 -13.14 -0.95 -4.27
N ALA A 44 -12.88 -0.18 -3.21
CA ALA A 44 -12.29 -0.69 -1.96
C ALA A 44 -13.13 -1.80 -1.34
N ASP A 45 -14.46 -1.66 -1.34
CA ASP A 45 -15.35 -2.64 -0.73
C ASP A 45 -15.20 -4.02 -1.38
N GLY A 46 -15.06 -4.08 -2.71
CA GLY A 46 -14.83 -5.32 -3.43
C GLY A 46 -13.40 -5.85 -3.26
N ALA A 47 -12.42 -4.96 -3.41
CA ALA A 47 -11.00 -5.30 -3.28
C ALA A 47 -10.69 -5.87 -1.89
N ILE A 48 -11.12 -5.20 -0.83
CA ILE A 48 -10.91 -5.61 0.57
C ILE A 48 -11.63 -6.92 0.84
N ARG A 49 -12.88 -7.11 0.41
CA ARG A 49 -13.58 -8.41 0.60
C ARG A 49 -12.79 -9.59 0.02
N GLY A 50 -12.08 -9.40 -1.09
CA GLY A 50 -11.27 -10.44 -1.71
C GLY A 50 -9.99 -10.79 -0.93
N VAL A 51 -9.40 -9.81 -0.23
CA VAL A 51 -8.07 -9.95 0.40
C VAL A 51 -8.07 -9.89 1.93
N ALA A 52 -9.21 -9.57 2.55
CA ALA A 52 -9.31 -9.39 3.99
C ALA A 52 -8.87 -10.64 4.77
N ARG A 53 -8.20 -10.39 5.90
CA ARG A 53 -7.64 -11.41 6.81
C ARG A 53 -6.61 -12.34 6.16
N ARG A 54 -6.03 -11.93 5.02
CA ARG A 54 -4.98 -12.67 4.33
C ARG A 54 -3.67 -11.88 4.37
N PRO A 55 -2.57 -12.50 4.82
CA PRO A 55 -1.23 -11.92 4.64
C PRO A 55 -0.90 -11.83 3.15
N MET A 56 -0.24 -10.73 2.75
CA MET A 56 0.06 -10.46 1.34
C MET A 56 1.51 -10.06 1.09
N ILE A 57 1.99 -10.48 -0.08
CA ILE A 57 3.25 -10.02 -0.67
C ILE A 57 2.91 -8.89 -1.66
N LEU A 58 3.60 -7.77 -1.56
CA LEU A 58 3.41 -6.64 -2.46
C LEU A 58 4.43 -6.68 -3.60
N LYS A 59 3.97 -6.62 -4.84
CA LYS A 59 4.82 -6.30 -6.00
C LYS A 59 4.78 -4.80 -6.22
N ARG A 60 5.88 -4.10 -5.98
CA ARG A 60 5.92 -2.63 -5.94
C ARG A 60 6.68 -2.05 -7.13
N PHE A 61 6.01 -1.15 -7.84
CA PHE A 61 6.55 -0.39 -8.98
C PHE A 61 6.85 1.05 -8.57
N VAL A 62 7.80 1.24 -7.65
CA VAL A 62 8.06 2.56 -7.06
C VAL A 62 8.42 3.65 -8.07
N ASN A 63 8.91 3.25 -9.26
CA ASN A 63 9.28 4.12 -10.37
C ASN A 63 8.34 4.02 -11.59
N GLY A 64 7.13 3.50 -11.41
CA GLY A 64 6.16 3.30 -12.49
C GLY A 64 6.26 1.92 -13.13
N VAL A 65 5.25 1.56 -13.91
CA VAL A 65 5.05 0.17 -14.40
C VAL A 65 6.05 -0.29 -15.45
N GLU A 66 6.76 0.63 -16.10
CA GLU A 66 7.79 0.33 -17.10
C GLU A 66 9.18 0.07 -16.48
N ALA A 67 9.33 0.35 -15.18
CA ALA A 67 10.57 0.10 -14.44
C ALA A 67 10.54 -1.25 -13.70
N GLU A 68 11.72 -1.72 -13.31
CA GLU A 68 11.86 -2.98 -12.57
C GLU A 68 11.10 -2.92 -11.22
N PRO A 69 10.20 -3.88 -10.95
CA PRO A 69 9.52 -3.98 -9.67
C PRO A 69 10.40 -4.64 -8.61
N PHE A 70 10.00 -4.52 -7.34
CA PHE A 70 10.51 -5.41 -6.29
C PHE A 70 9.36 -6.05 -5.50
N TYR A 71 9.65 -7.17 -4.85
CA TYR A 71 8.69 -7.86 -3.99
C TYR A 71 8.97 -7.56 -2.52
N GLN A 72 8.00 -6.94 -1.85
CA GLN A 72 7.99 -6.73 -0.42
C GLN A 72 7.20 -7.85 0.24
N LYS A 73 7.91 -8.84 0.79
CA LYS A 73 7.29 -9.95 1.55
C LYS A 73 7.00 -9.55 2.98
N ARG A 74 8.00 -8.96 3.65
CA ARG A 74 7.90 -8.60 5.07
C ARG A 74 7.27 -7.22 5.26
N ALA A 75 6.48 -7.07 6.31
CA ALA A 75 6.01 -5.77 6.77
C ALA A 75 7.20 -4.88 7.14
N PRO A 76 7.18 -3.56 6.82
CA PRO A 76 8.25 -2.65 7.22
C PRO A 76 8.39 -2.57 8.74
N GLU A 77 9.62 -2.50 9.27
CA GLU A 77 9.84 -2.32 10.71
C GLU A 77 9.24 -0.99 11.22
N LYS A 78 9.46 0.08 10.46
CA LYS A 78 8.85 1.38 10.70
C LYS A 78 7.54 1.48 9.93
N ARG A 79 6.43 1.28 10.64
CA ARG A 79 5.08 1.24 10.09
C ARG A 79 4.08 1.85 11.07
N PRO A 80 2.99 2.47 10.60
CA PRO A 80 1.90 2.89 11.47
C PRO A 80 1.32 1.73 12.31
N GLU A 81 0.95 2.00 13.55
CA GLU A 81 0.42 0.98 14.49
C GLU A 81 -0.93 0.39 14.06
N TRP A 82 -1.69 1.12 13.24
CA TRP A 82 -3.00 0.70 12.75
C TRP A 82 -2.96 -0.29 11.58
N LEU A 83 -1.76 -0.70 11.14
CA LEU A 83 -1.60 -1.76 10.14
C LEU A 83 -1.73 -3.13 10.80
N ASP A 84 -2.63 -3.96 10.26
CA ASP A 84 -2.74 -5.35 10.68
C ASP A 84 -1.57 -6.18 10.15
N ILE A 85 -0.99 -6.99 11.02
CA ILE A 85 0.17 -7.84 10.74
C ILE A 85 -0.16 -9.28 11.09
N ALA A 86 0.17 -10.20 10.19
CA ALA A 86 0.22 -11.62 10.49
C ALA A 86 1.67 -12.02 10.77
N THR A 87 1.92 -12.59 11.95
CA THR A 87 3.22 -13.14 12.32
C THR A 87 3.23 -14.65 12.12
N PHE A 88 4.16 -15.12 11.30
CA PHE A 88 4.42 -16.53 11.07
C PHE A 88 5.58 -17.00 11.93
N THR A 89 5.46 -18.19 12.49
CA THR A 89 6.55 -18.88 13.18
C THR A 89 6.94 -20.11 12.37
N PHE A 90 8.19 -20.15 11.92
CA PHE A 90 8.73 -21.30 11.19
C PHE A 90 9.20 -22.38 12.17
N PRO A 91 9.29 -23.66 11.76
CA PRO A 91 9.85 -24.73 12.60
C PRO A 91 11.27 -24.44 13.11
N SER A 92 12.02 -23.59 12.40
CA SER A 92 13.35 -23.13 12.82
C SER A 92 13.35 -22.11 13.98
N GLY A 93 12.19 -21.71 14.49
CA GLY A 93 12.05 -20.65 15.51
C GLY A 93 12.14 -19.22 14.94
N ARG A 94 12.40 -19.05 13.64
CA ARG A 94 12.38 -17.75 12.98
C ARG A 94 10.95 -17.24 12.82
N HIS A 95 10.79 -15.92 12.82
CA HIS A 95 9.52 -15.26 12.56
C HIS A 95 9.53 -14.44 11.26
N ALA A 96 8.34 -14.24 10.70
CA ALA A 96 8.10 -13.27 9.63
C ALA A 96 6.78 -12.55 9.87
N ASP A 97 6.80 -11.23 9.70
CA ASP A 97 5.63 -10.38 9.74
C ASP A 97 5.22 -10.04 8.31
N GLU A 98 3.97 -10.25 7.94
CA GLU A 98 3.41 -9.83 6.66
C GLU A 98 2.20 -8.92 6.85
N LEU A 99 1.99 -8.00 5.92
CA LEU A 99 0.89 -7.04 5.98
C LEU A 99 -0.45 -7.74 5.70
N VAL A 100 -1.50 -7.31 6.40
CA VAL A 100 -2.89 -7.70 6.16
C VAL A 100 -3.70 -6.44 5.89
N VAL A 101 -4.60 -6.50 4.89
CA VAL A 101 -5.45 -5.36 4.50
C VAL A 101 -6.90 -5.72 4.79
N ASN A 102 -7.46 -5.06 5.79
CA ASN A 102 -8.83 -5.22 6.29
C ASN A 102 -9.68 -3.95 6.15
N ASN A 103 -9.07 -2.80 5.89
CA ASN A 103 -9.78 -1.53 5.76
C ASN A 103 -9.19 -0.62 4.66
N ARG A 104 -9.83 0.53 4.39
CA ARG A 104 -9.45 1.48 3.34
C ARG A 104 -8.13 2.17 3.67
N ALA A 105 -7.87 2.50 4.93
CA ALA A 105 -6.60 3.10 5.34
C ALA A 105 -5.39 2.19 5.02
N GLN A 106 -5.51 0.90 5.34
CA GLN A 106 -4.51 -0.13 5.04
C GLN A 106 -4.39 -0.38 3.53
N LEU A 107 -5.50 -0.36 2.80
CA LEU A 107 -5.48 -0.46 1.34
C LEU A 107 -4.71 0.70 0.71
N VAL A 108 -4.99 1.93 1.11
CA VAL A 108 -4.27 3.12 0.59
C VAL A 108 -2.80 3.09 1.01
N TYR A 109 -2.48 2.62 2.21
CA TYR A 109 -1.09 2.47 2.65
C TYR A 109 -0.27 1.58 1.71
N VAL A 110 -0.80 0.42 1.31
CA VAL A 110 -0.07 -0.52 0.45
C VAL A 110 0.01 -0.07 -1.02
N VAL A 111 -0.92 0.80 -1.45
CA VAL A 111 -0.93 1.38 -2.81
C VAL A 111 0.06 2.55 -2.93
N ASN A 112 0.37 3.26 -1.83
CA ASN A 112 1.24 4.44 -1.79
C ASN A 112 2.74 4.15 -2.04
#